data_AF-A0A101JLG3-F1
#
_entry.id   AF-A0A101JLG3-F1
#
_cell.length_a   1.000
_cell.length_b   1.000
_cell.length_c   1.000
_cell.angle_alpha   90.00
_cell.angle_beta   90.00
_cell.angle_gamma   90.00
#
_symmetry.space_group_name_H-M   'P 1'
#
loop_
_entity.id
_entity.type
_entity.pdbx_description
1 polymer ?
#
loop_
_entity_poly.entity_id
_entity_poly.type
_entity_poly.pdbx_seq_one_letter_code
_entity_poly.pdbx_strand_id
1 'polypeptide(L)'
;MGFEVAPDGLDEVANALRADGQALQALVATLQGGAVTSDAYGQIGTLVGLNDGYQQHLQEAIQEISEGAALLDRAAALLTANAESYRSTDIQHAEQFGKIL
;
A
#
# COMPACT_ATOMS: atom_id res chain seq x y z
N MET A 1 29.35 11.15 12.80
CA MET A 1 27.99 11.62 12.49
C MET A 1 27.17 10.39 12.12
N GLY A 2 26.52 9.77 13.11
CA GLY A 2 25.58 8.68 12.83
C GLY A 2 24.23 9.30 12.52
N PHE A 3 23.60 8.90 11.42
CA PHE A 3 22.16 9.09 11.29
C PHE A 3 21.54 8.20 12.37
N GLU A 4 21.05 8.80 13.44
CA GLU A 4 20.28 8.12 14.47
C GLU A 4 18.94 7.76 13.83
N VAL A 5 18.89 6.58 13.20
CA VAL A 5 17.65 6.07 12.62
C VAL A 5 16.79 5.63 13.79
N ALA A 6 15.80 6.45 14.14
CA ALA A 6 14.84 6.12 15.19
C ALA A 6 13.91 5.00 14.68
N PRO A 7 13.94 3.80 15.28
CA PRO A 7 13.06 2.70 14.89
C PRO A 7 11.58 3.09 14.93
N ASP A 8 11.22 3.97 15.87
CA ASP A 8 9.86 4.47 16.03
C ASP A 8 9.42 5.34 14.85
N GLY A 9 10.33 6.15 14.27
CA GLY A 9 10.06 6.91 13.06
C GLY A 9 9.86 6.02 11.82
N LEU A 10 10.58 4.90 11.74
CA LEU A 10 10.35 3.90 10.68
C LEU A 10 8.97 3.23 10.83
N ASP A 11 8.56 2.93 12.06
CA ASP A 11 7.24 2.35 12.33
C ASP A 11 6.10 3.34 12.07
N GLU A 12 6.27 4.63 12.39
CA GLU A 12 5.30 5.67 12.04
C GLU A 12 5.09 5.76 10.53
N VAL A 13 6.17 5.78 9.74
CA VAL A 13 6.08 5.78 8.28
C VAL A 13 5.45 4.49 7.76
N ALA A 14 5.83 3.33 8.32
CA ALA A 14 5.22 2.05 7.94
C ALA A 14 3.71 2.04 8.19
N ASN A 15 3.26 2.61 9.31
CA ASN A 15 1.83 2.71 9.64
C ASN A 15 1.09 3.67 8.70
N ALA A 16 1.70 4.81 8.34
CA ALA A 16 1.13 5.72 7.35
C ALA A 16 0.96 5.03 5.98
N LEU A 17 1.98 4.30 5.52
CA LEU A 17 1.91 3.55 4.26
C LEU A 17 0.82 2.47 4.27
N ARG A 18 0.64 1.76 5.39
CA ARG A 18 -0.48 0.80 5.53
C ARG A 18 -1.84 1.50 5.48
N ALA A 19 -1.99 2.66 6.13
CA ALA A 19 -3.22 3.43 6.09
C ALA A 19 -3.54 3.91 4.67
N ASP A 20 -2.54 4.39 3.94
CA ASP A 20 -2.69 4.78 2.53
C ASP A 20 -3.04 3.58 1.65
N GLY A 21 -2.40 2.42 1.86
CA GLY A 21 -2.72 1.17 1.17
C GLY A 21 -4.18 0.72 1.40
N GLN A 22 -4.67 0.83 2.64
CA GLN A 22 -6.07 0.55 2.98
C GLN A 22 -7.03 1.54 2.32
N ALA A 23 -6.67 2.82 2.25
CA ALA A 23 -7.48 3.84 1.54
C ALA A 23 -7.59 3.54 0.05
N LEU A 24 -6.50 3.09 -0.60
CA LEU A 24 -6.52 2.65 -1.99
C LEU A 24 -7.40 1.40 -2.19
N GLN A 25 -7.32 0.42 -1.29
CA GLN A 25 -8.20 -0.76 -1.35
C GLN A 25 -9.68 -0.39 -1.18
N ALA A 26 -10.01 0.58 -0.31
CA ALA A 26 -11.37 1.09 -0.17
C ALA A 26 -11.86 1.79 -1.44
N LEU A 27 -10.97 2.50 -2.15
CA LEU A 27 -11.27 3.10 -3.44
C LEU A 27 -11.57 2.02 -4.49
N VAL A 28 -10.82 0.91 -4.52
CA VAL A 28 -11.10 -0.24 -5.40
C VAL A 28 -12.49 -0.81 -5.12
N ALA A 29 -12.85 -1.03 -3.85
CA ALA A 29 -14.17 -1.53 -3.49
C ALA A 29 -15.28 -0.58 -3.96
N THR A 30 -15.04 0.72 -3.90
CA THR A 30 -15.97 1.76 -4.38
C THR A 30 -16.11 1.72 -5.90
N LEU A 31 -15.00 1.58 -6.64
CA LEU A 31 -14.99 1.47 -8.11
C LEU A 31 -15.70 0.20 -8.60
N GLN A 32 -15.51 -0.91 -7.89
CA GLN A 32 -16.21 -2.17 -8.18
C GLN A 32 -17.72 -2.07 -7.88
N GLY A 33 -18.10 -1.41 -6.78
CA GLY A 33 -19.50 -1.22 -6.42
C GLY A 33 -20.22 -0.17 -7.28
N GLY A 34 -19.48 0.81 -7.82
CA GLY A 34 -19.97 1.86 -8.71
C GLY A 34 -19.91 1.50 -10.19
N ALA A 35 -19.50 0.28 -10.55
CA ALA A 35 -19.38 -0.16 -11.93
C ALA A 35 -20.72 0.04 -12.66
N VAL A 36 -20.70 0.99 -13.60
CA VAL A 36 -21.84 1.29 -14.46
C VAL A 36 -22.15 0.02 -15.25
N THR A 37 -23.29 -0.60 -14.95
CA THR A 37 -23.75 -1.80 -15.67
C THR A 37 -23.92 -1.46 -17.15
N SER A 38 -23.63 -2.40 -18.04
CA SER A 38 -23.73 -2.26 -19.51
C SER A 38 -25.03 -1.59 -19.98
N ASP A 39 -26.09 -1.69 -19.20
CA ASP A 39 -27.40 -1.14 -19.54
C ASP A 39 -27.48 0.39 -19.43
N ALA A 40 -26.54 1.05 -18.75
CA ALA A 40 -26.60 2.49 -18.48
C ALA A 40 -26.40 3.36 -19.73
N TYR A 41 -25.67 2.86 -20.73
CA TYR A 41 -25.47 3.55 -22.01
C TYR A 41 -26.44 3.06 -23.10
N GLY A 42 -27.33 2.12 -22.76
CA GLY A 42 -28.34 1.55 -23.65
C GLY A 42 -27.75 0.76 -24.83
N GLN A 43 -28.62 0.36 -25.76
CA GLN A 43 -28.23 -0.42 -26.95
C GLN A 43 -27.25 0.34 -27.85
N ILE A 44 -27.35 1.67 -27.93
CA ILE A 44 -26.42 2.49 -28.72
C ILE A 44 -25.02 2.42 -28.11
N GLY A 45 -24.88 2.61 -26.79
CA GLY A 45 -23.60 2.51 -26.10
C GLY A 45 -22.93 1.14 -26.24
N THR A 46 -23.73 0.07 -26.31
CA THR A 46 -23.25 -1.28 -26.62
C THR A 46 -22.77 -1.38 -28.07
N LEU A 47 -23.54 -0.86 -29.04
CA LEU A 47 -23.21 -0.91 -30.46
C LEU A 47 -21.95 -0.14 -30.86
N VAL A 48 -21.65 0.98 -30.18
CA VAL A 48 -20.41 1.75 -30.41
C VAL A 48 -19.26 1.34 -29.48
N GLY A 49 -19.40 0.28 -28.69
CA GLY A 49 -18.33 -0.24 -27.82
C GLY A 49 -17.98 0.64 -26.63
N LEU A 50 -18.82 1.63 -26.28
CA LEU A 50 -18.60 2.50 -25.12
C LEU A 50 -18.64 1.72 -23.81
N ASN A 51 -19.51 0.71 -23.73
CA ASN A 51 -19.59 -0.19 -22.57
C ASN A 51 -18.29 -0.97 -22.37
N ASP A 52 -17.77 -1.57 -23.44
CA ASP A 52 -16.56 -2.40 -23.37
C ASP A 52 -15.34 -1.55 -23.03
N GLY A 53 -15.21 -0.37 -23.65
CA GLY A 53 -14.13 0.58 -23.34
C GLY A 53 -14.20 1.10 -21.91
N TYR A 54 -15.40 1.41 -21.41
CA TYR A 54 -15.58 1.83 -20.02
C TYR A 54 -15.20 0.70 -19.04
N GLN A 55 -15.66 -0.52 -19.29
CA GLN A 55 -15.34 -1.67 -18.44
C GLN A 55 -13.85 -1.99 -18.46
N GLN A 56 -13.20 -1.89 -19.62
CA GLN A 56 -11.77 -2.09 -19.73
C GLN A 56 -11.00 -1.04 -18.92
N HIS A 57 -11.29 0.24 -19.09
CA HIS A 57 -10.62 1.31 -18.33
C HIS A 57 -10.88 1.23 -16.83
N LEU A 58 -12.09 0.80 -16.43
CA LEU A 58 -12.40 0.56 -15.03
C LEU A 58 -11.56 -0.58 -14.45
N GLN A 59 -11.40 -1.68 -15.19
CA GLN A 59 -10.54 -2.81 -14.79
C GLN A 59 -9.07 -2.40 -14.72
N GLU A 60 -8.58 -1.64 -15.70
CA GLU A 60 -7.22 -1.08 -15.71
C GLU A 60 -6.98 -0.22 -14.45
N ALA A 61 -7.90 0.72 -14.15
CA ALA A 61 -7.81 1.55 -12.96
C ALA A 61 -7.83 0.74 -11.66
N ILE A 62 -8.72 -0.25 -11.55
CA ILE A 62 -8.79 -1.15 -10.39
C ILE A 62 -7.45 -1.90 -10.22
N GLN A 63 -6.88 -2.38 -11.31
CA GLN A 63 -5.61 -3.10 -11.27
C GLN A 63 -4.46 -2.19 -10.82
N GLU A 64 -4.32 -1.01 -11.42
CA GLU A 64 -3.27 -0.04 -11.07
C GLU A 64 -3.35 0.39 -9.60
N ILE A 65 -4.55 0.67 -9.09
CA ILE A 65 -4.75 1.05 -7.69
C ILE A 65 -4.41 -0.14 -6.76
N SER A 66 -4.78 -1.36 -7.14
CA SER A 66 -4.49 -2.57 -6.36
C SER A 66 -2.98 -2.85 -6.30
N GLU A 67 -2.27 -2.67 -7.41
CA GLU A 67 -0.81 -2.77 -7.47
C GLU A 67 -0.14 -1.70 -6.61
N GLY A 68 -0.65 -0.46 -6.65
CA GLY A 68 -0.21 0.64 -5.78
C GLY A 68 -0.37 0.31 -4.30
N ALA A 69 -1.53 -0.20 -3.89
CA ALA A 69 -1.78 -0.62 -2.51
C ALA A 69 -0.81 -1.73 -2.05
N ALA A 70 -0.57 -2.73 -2.90
CA ALA A 70 0.37 -3.80 -2.61
C ALA A 70 1.83 -3.31 -2.47
N LEU A 71 2.21 -2.30 -3.25
CA LEU A 71 3.52 -1.67 -3.14
C LEU A 71 3.70 -0.94 -1.80
N LEU A 72 2.66 -0.23 -1.35
CA LEU A 72 2.67 0.47 -0.05
C LEU A 72 2.76 -0.53 1.11
N ASP A 73 1.99 -1.63 1.07
CA ASP A 73 2.07 -2.70 2.07
C ASP A 73 3.47 -3.33 2.12
N ARG A 74 4.08 -3.57 0.95
CA ARG A 74 5.45 -4.08 0.87
C ARG A 74 6.47 -3.09 1.45
N ALA A 75 6.34 -1.80 1.15
CA ALA A 75 7.22 -0.77 1.69
C ALA A 75 7.09 -0.67 3.22
N ALA A 76 5.86 -0.73 3.75
CA ALA A 76 5.61 -0.76 5.19
C ALA A 76 6.27 -1.98 5.86
N ALA A 77 6.15 -3.17 5.27
CA ALA A 77 6.79 -4.37 5.78
C ALA A 77 8.32 -4.26 5.85
N LEU A 78 8.95 -3.67 4.82
CA LEU A 78 10.39 -3.44 4.81
C LEU A 78 10.84 -2.44 5.88
N LEU A 79 10.07 -1.37 6.11
CA LEU A 79 10.37 -0.39 7.15
C LEU A 79 10.26 -0.99 8.55
N THR A 80 9.21 -1.78 8.82
CA THR A 80 9.06 -2.50 10.10
C THR A 80 10.22 -3.49 10.31
N ALA A 81 10.61 -4.25 9.27
CA ALA A 81 11.75 -5.16 9.36
C ALA A 81 13.08 -4.42 9.64
N ASN A 82 13.27 -3.24 9.05
CA ASN A 82 14.42 -2.40 9.34
C ASN A 82 14.39 -1.88 10.79
N ALA A 83 13.24 -1.42 11.28
CA ALA A 83 13.07 -0.97 12.66
C ALA A 83 13.43 -2.09 13.66
N GLU A 84 12.99 -3.32 13.40
CA GLU A 84 13.33 -4.48 14.22
C GLU A 84 14.84 -4.80 14.20
N SER A 85 15.48 -4.70 13.03
CA SER A 85 16.93 -4.88 12.88
C SER A 85 17.74 -3.86 13.71
N TYR A 86 17.32 -2.59 13.69
CA TYR A 86 17.95 -1.54 14.51
C TYR A 86 17.80 -1.84 16.01
N ARG A 87 16.57 -2.16 16.47
CA ARG A 87 16.32 -2.52 17.87
C ARG A 87 17.16 -3.73 18.32
N SER A 88 17.24 -4.77 17.49
CA SER A 88 18.06 -5.95 17.79
C SER A 88 19.54 -5.60 17.91
N THR A 89 20.04 -4.74 17.02
CA THR A 89 21.45 -4.30 17.04
C THR A 89 21.74 -3.49 18.31
N ASP A 90 20.85 -2.58 18.70
CA ASP A 90 21.00 -1.78 19.91
C ASP A 90 20.97 -2.63 21.19
N ILE A 91 20.08 -3.63 21.26
CA ILE A 91 20.04 -4.59 22.38
C ILE A 91 21.34 -5.38 22.47
N GLN A 92 21.84 -5.92 21.35
CA GLN A 92 23.10 -6.67 21.33
C GLN A 92 24.29 -5.82 21.76
N HIS A 93 24.37 -4.55 21.31
CA HIS A 93 25.39 -3.62 21.77
C HIS A 93 25.26 -3.35 23.27
N ALA A 94 24.05 -3.08 23.78
CA ALA A 94 23.83 -2.83 25.20
C ALA A 94 24.23 -4.03 26.08
N GLU A 95 23.92 -5.26 25.65
CA GLU A 95 24.34 -6.48 26.35
C GLU A 95 25.86 -6.69 26.34
N GLN A 96 26.54 -6.38 25.23
CA GLN A 96 28.00 -6.47 25.14
C GLN A 96 28.68 -5.47 26.07
N PHE A 97 28.21 -4.22 26.11
CA PHE A 97 28.76 -3.22 27.03
C PHE A 97 28.44 -3.52 28.50
N GLY A 98 27.25 -4.04 28.79
CA GLY A 98 26.85 -4.46 30.14
C GLY A 98 27.63 -5.67 30.69
N LYS A 99 28.28 -6.46 29.83
CA LYS A 99 29.17 -7.57 30.22
C LYS A 99 30.64 -7.15 30.41
N ILE A 100 31.01 -5.92 30.04
CA ILE A 100 32.39 -5.41 30.13
C ILE A 100 32.60 -4.56 31.41
N LEU A 101 31.53 -4.28 32.17
CA LEU A 101 31.56 -3.70 33.52
C LEU A 101 31.44 -4.78 34.59
#